data_AF-A0A965U2M0-F1
#
_entry.id   AF-A0A965U2M0-F1
#
_cell.length_a   1.000
_cell.length_b   1.000
_cell.length_c   1.000
_cell.angle_alpha   90.00
_cell.angle_beta   90.00
_cell.angle_gamma   90.00
#
_symmetry.space_group_name_H-M   'P 1'
#
loop_
_entity.id
_entity.type
_entity.pdbx_description
1 polymer ?
#
loop_
_entity_poly.entity_id
_entity_poly.type
_entity_poly.pdbx_seq_one_letter_code
_entity_poly.pdbx_strand_id
1 'polypeptide(L)'
;MIENKLAFITEELPELEEELLKSKNRLADLLKNEKYLTGKLQKSGAIDDLNIIIEELNKFHEKKGNLDEQYRVWKSSISKLDTIDKKLSIINKGLELKDNLIQERIKEFNQYFSEISNRLDGEFSLLSAENQDGIYKFKIGNIEGNPGTGSKKSQMASFDLAYILFADKFDIPCLHFILQDQIENVHSNQITNLLTEIVDEVNCQYILPVLRDKLPIDIDIESMEILSLSQNDKLFKV
;
A
#
# COMPACT_ATOMS: atom_id res chain seq x y z
N MET A 1 -76.21 -15.69 -68.34
CA MET A 1 -75.10 -15.66 -67.34
C MET A 1 -73.80 -15.12 -67.94
N ILE A 2 -73.44 -15.51 -69.17
CA ILE A 2 -72.28 -14.94 -69.90
C ILE A 2 -72.55 -13.50 -70.36
N GLU A 3 -73.74 -13.22 -70.89
CA GLU A 3 -74.13 -11.87 -71.34
C GLU A 3 -74.15 -10.83 -70.20
N ASN A 4 -74.67 -11.17 -69.03
CA ASN A 4 -74.66 -10.25 -67.88
C ASN A 4 -73.23 -9.96 -67.37
N LYS A 5 -72.30 -10.92 -67.47
CA LYS A 5 -70.88 -10.67 -67.17
C LYS A 5 -70.23 -9.80 -68.23
N LEU A 6 -70.61 -9.96 -69.49
CA LEU A 6 -70.10 -9.16 -70.60
C LEU A 6 -70.60 -7.71 -70.49
N ALA A 7 -71.88 -7.50 -70.17
CA ALA A 7 -72.45 -6.18 -69.90
C ALA A 7 -71.76 -5.49 -68.71
N PHE A 8 -71.60 -6.18 -67.58
CA PHE A 8 -70.91 -5.66 -66.39
C PHE A 8 -69.46 -5.25 -66.69
N ILE A 9 -68.72 -6.09 -67.42
CA ILE A 9 -67.34 -5.79 -67.81
C ILE A 9 -67.28 -4.62 -68.81
N THR A 10 -68.24 -4.50 -69.73
CA THR A 10 -68.26 -3.41 -70.73
C THR A 10 -68.69 -2.07 -70.12
N GLU A 11 -69.44 -2.11 -69.02
CA GLU A 11 -69.90 -0.92 -68.28
C GLU A 11 -68.84 -0.40 -67.29
N GLU A 12 -68.08 -1.29 -66.62
CA GLU A 12 -67.01 -0.91 -65.68
C GLU A 12 -65.66 -0.62 -66.35
N LEU A 13 -65.37 -1.17 -67.54
CA LEU A 13 -64.09 -0.96 -68.24
C LEU A 13 -63.75 0.52 -68.47
N PRO A 14 -64.69 1.36 -68.96
CA PRO A 14 -64.42 2.77 -69.23
C PRO A 14 -64.10 3.55 -67.96
N GLU A 15 -64.79 3.24 -66.85
CA GLU A 15 -64.54 3.86 -65.54
C GLU A 15 -63.15 3.48 -65.01
N LEU A 16 -62.76 2.20 -65.11
CA LEU A 16 -61.42 1.74 -64.74
C LEU A 16 -60.33 2.37 -65.62
N GLU A 17 -60.56 2.52 -66.92
CA GLU A 17 -59.62 3.18 -67.82
C GLU A 17 -59.46 4.67 -67.48
N GLU A 18 -60.55 5.35 -67.11
CA GLU A 18 -60.53 6.75 -66.67
C GLU A 18 -59.78 6.90 -65.34
N GLU A 19 -60.00 5.99 -64.38
CA GLU A 19 -59.27 5.96 -63.10
C GLU A 19 -57.78 5.65 -63.28
N LEU A 20 -57.45 4.73 -64.19
CA LEU A 20 -56.06 4.40 -64.53
C LEU A 20 -55.36 5.62 -65.15
N LEU A 21 -56.05 6.34 -66.03
CA LEU A 21 -55.52 7.56 -66.66
C LEU A 21 -55.32 8.67 -65.62
N LYS A 22 -56.29 8.88 -64.73
CA LYS A 22 -56.17 9.83 -63.60
C LYS A 22 -55.01 9.46 -62.68
N SER A 23 -54.86 8.19 -62.35
CA SER A 23 -53.77 7.69 -61.50
C SER A 23 -52.40 7.85 -62.17
N LYS A 24 -52.29 7.57 -63.48
CA LYS A 24 -51.05 7.77 -64.24
C LYS A 24 -50.66 9.25 -64.32
N ASN A 25 -51.62 10.13 -64.56
CA ASN A 25 -51.38 11.57 -64.58
C ASN A 25 -50.95 12.09 -63.21
N ARG A 26 -51.60 11.62 -62.14
CA ARG A 26 -51.23 11.98 -60.77
C ARG A 26 -49.83 11.47 -60.39
N LEU A 27 -49.47 10.26 -60.82
CA LEU A 27 -48.13 9.72 -60.64
C LEU A 27 -47.09 10.57 -61.39
N ALA A 28 -47.38 10.97 -62.63
CA ALA A 28 -46.50 11.82 -63.42
C ALA A 28 -46.28 13.19 -62.77
N ASP A 29 -47.33 13.80 -62.24
CA ASP A 29 -47.25 15.07 -61.49
C ASP A 29 -46.45 14.92 -60.20
N LEU A 30 -46.66 13.83 -59.45
CA LEU A 30 -45.91 13.53 -58.24
C LEU A 30 -44.42 13.34 -58.52
N LEU A 31 -44.05 12.59 -59.57
CA LEU A 31 -42.66 12.40 -59.99
C LEU A 31 -42.00 13.71 -60.45
N LYS A 32 -42.76 14.60 -61.07
CA LYS A 32 -42.26 15.93 -61.48
C LYS A 32 -42.00 16.82 -60.27
N ASN A 33 -42.91 16.79 -59.29
CA ASN A 33 -42.75 17.50 -58.02
C ASN A 33 -41.56 16.96 -57.21
N GLU A 34 -41.40 15.63 -57.15
CA GLU A 34 -40.25 14.98 -56.52
C GLU A 34 -38.93 15.48 -57.15
N LYS A 35 -38.81 15.42 -58.48
CA LYS A 35 -37.60 15.90 -59.18
C LYS A 35 -37.32 17.38 -58.91
N TYR A 36 -38.36 18.22 -58.88
CA TYR A 36 -38.22 19.65 -58.58
C TYR A 36 -37.72 19.88 -57.15
N LEU A 37 -38.33 19.20 -56.16
CA LEU A 37 -37.97 19.33 -54.75
C LEU A 37 -36.55 18.79 -54.50
N THR A 38 -36.20 17.64 -55.05
CA THR A 38 -34.86 17.04 -54.95
C THR A 38 -33.80 17.94 -55.59
N GLY A 39 -34.09 18.52 -56.76
CA GLY A 39 -33.18 19.49 -57.39
C GLY A 39 -33.00 20.77 -56.58
N LYS A 40 -34.05 21.23 -55.88
CA LYS A 40 -33.99 22.40 -55.00
C LYS A 40 -33.17 22.12 -53.72
N LEU A 41 -33.32 20.92 -53.15
CA LEU A 41 -32.55 20.45 -51.99
C LEU A 41 -31.06 20.28 -52.30
N GLN A 42 -30.71 19.71 -53.47
CA GLN A 42 -29.31 19.58 -53.88
C GLN A 42 -28.66 20.93 -54.19
N LYS A 43 -29.39 21.88 -54.78
CA LYS A 43 -28.85 23.22 -55.10
C LYS A 43 -28.63 24.09 -53.88
N SER A 44 -29.33 23.85 -52.77
CA SER A 44 -29.22 24.69 -51.58
C SER A 44 -28.08 24.29 -50.64
N GLY A 45 -27.32 23.22 -50.93
CA GLY A 45 -26.25 22.71 -50.05
C GLY A 45 -26.73 22.21 -48.68
N ALA A 46 -28.03 22.26 -48.41
CA ALA A 46 -28.60 22.08 -47.07
C ALA A 46 -28.41 20.65 -46.52
N ILE A 47 -28.25 19.66 -47.39
CA ILE A 47 -27.94 18.28 -46.99
C ILE A 47 -26.49 18.18 -46.51
N ASP A 48 -25.56 18.84 -47.20
CA ASP A 48 -24.15 18.85 -46.81
C ASP A 48 -23.95 19.63 -45.51
N ASP A 49 -24.64 20.77 -45.35
CA ASP A 49 -24.66 21.53 -44.10
C ASP A 49 -25.24 20.71 -42.93
N LEU A 50 -26.33 19.96 -43.17
CA LEU A 50 -26.90 19.06 -42.17
C LEU A 50 -25.90 17.97 -41.75
N ASN A 51 -25.19 17.38 -42.72
CA ASN A 51 -24.17 16.37 -42.44
C ASN A 51 -23.02 16.95 -41.59
N ILE A 52 -22.57 18.16 -41.89
CA ILE A 52 -21.55 18.87 -41.08
C ILE A 52 -22.04 19.05 -39.64
N ILE A 53 -23.29 19.51 -39.45
CA ILE A 53 -23.88 19.67 -38.12
C ILE A 53 -23.96 18.34 -37.38
N ILE A 54 -24.35 17.25 -38.06
CA ILE A 54 -24.41 15.91 -37.46
C ILE A 54 -23.01 15.44 -37.04
N GLU A 55 -21.99 15.66 -37.87
CA GLU A 55 -20.61 15.33 -37.54
C GLU A 55 -20.10 16.12 -36.33
N GLU A 56 -20.38 17.42 -36.27
CA GLU A 56 -20.04 18.25 -35.11
C GLU A 56 -20.77 17.78 -33.85
N LEU A 57 -22.07 17.49 -33.96
CA LEU A 57 -22.88 16.98 -32.86
C LEU A 57 -22.34 15.66 -32.30
N ASN A 58 -21.93 14.74 -33.19
CA ASN A 58 -21.31 13.48 -32.79
C ASN A 58 -19.98 13.72 -32.04
N LYS A 59 -19.14 14.65 -32.50
CA LYS A 59 -17.92 15.04 -31.78
C LYS A 59 -18.23 15.60 -30.39
N PHE A 60 -19.30 16.38 -30.25
CA PHE A 60 -19.74 16.89 -28.94
C PHE A 60 -20.27 15.77 -28.04
N HIS A 61 -21.02 14.81 -28.57
CA HIS A 61 -21.47 13.64 -27.81
C HIS A 61 -20.30 12.79 -27.31
N GLU A 62 -19.30 12.56 -28.16
CA GLU A 62 -18.08 11.83 -27.79
C GLU A 62 -17.32 12.57 -26.68
N LYS A 63 -17.10 13.88 -26.83
CA LYS A 63 -16.48 14.72 -25.79
C LYS A 63 -17.25 14.67 -24.47
N LYS A 64 -18.58 14.75 -24.53
CA LYS A 64 -19.44 14.66 -23.35
C LYS A 64 -19.27 13.30 -22.66
N GLY A 65 -19.33 12.19 -23.41
CA GLY A 65 -19.13 10.86 -22.86
C GLY A 65 -17.78 10.70 -22.16
N ASN A 66 -16.72 11.23 -22.77
CA ASN A 66 -15.37 11.22 -22.18
C ASN A 66 -15.28 12.06 -20.89
N LEU A 67 -15.95 13.21 -20.83
CA LEU A 67 -15.99 14.05 -19.64
C LEU A 67 -16.84 13.42 -18.53
N ASP A 68 -17.98 12.81 -18.86
CA ASP A 68 -18.85 12.12 -17.91
C ASP A 68 -18.12 10.92 -17.27
N GLU A 69 -17.33 10.18 -18.06
CA GLU A 69 -16.51 9.09 -17.54
C GLU A 69 -15.42 9.59 -16.58
N GLN A 70 -14.70 10.65 -16.97
CA GLN A 70 -13.70 11.28 -16.08
C GLN A 70 -14.35 11.79 -14.79
N TYR A 71 -15.52 12.41 -14.87
CA TYR A 71 -16.27 12.88 -13.71
C TYR A 71 -16.68 11.72 -12.79
N ARG A 72 -17.13 10.59 -13.37
CA ARG A 72 -17.47 9.38 -12.61
C ARG A 72 -16.26 8.83 -11.86
N VAL A 73 -15.12 8.72 -12.53
CA VAL A 73 -13.87 8.26 -11.91
C VAL A 73 -13.46 9.21 -10.80
N TRP A 74 -13.47 10.53 -11.05
CA TRP A 74 -13.17 11.55 -10.05
C TRP A 74 -14.05 11.39 -8.81
N LYS A 75 -15.37 11.31 -8.98
CA LYS A 75 -16.32 11.16 -7.87
C LYS A 75 -16.05 9.89 -7.06
N SER A 76 -15.71 8.79 -7.73
CA SER A 76 -15.33 7.54 -7.07
C SER A 76 -14.04 7.69 -6.26
N SER A 77 -13.05 8.43 -6.77
CA SER A 77 -11.79 8.68 -6.08
C SER A 77 -11.97 9.57 -4.85
N ILE A 78 -12.79 10.62 -4.93
CA ILE A 78 -13.15 11.44 -3.76
C ILE A 78 -13.80 10.57 -2.68
N SER A 79 -14.77 9.73 -3.04
CA SER A 79 -15.44 8.88 -2.07
C SER A 79 -14.50 7.87 -1.42
N LYS A 80 -13.54 7.33 -2.18
CA LYS A 80 -12.49 6.47 -1.64
C LYS A 80 -11.57 7.21 -0.68
N LEU A 81 -11.14 8.43 -1.03
CA LEU A 81 -10.32 9.28 -0.16
C LEU A 81 -11.03 9.56 1.17
N ASP A 82 -12.28 10.01 1.14
CA ASP A 82 -13.07 10.26 2.35
C ASP A 82 -13.20 9.01 3.24
N THR A 83 -13.37 7.83 2.61
CA THR A 83 -13.41 6.56 3.36
C THR A 83 -12.06 6.23 4.01
N ILE A 84 -10.94 6.46 3.30
CA ILE A 84 -9.59 6.24 3.81
C ILE A 84 -9.30 7.21 4.96
N ASP A 85 -9.62 8.50 4.80
CA ASP A 85 -9.41 9.52 5.81
C ASP A 85 -10.20 9.22 7.10
N LYS A 86 -11.45 8.76 6.98
CA LYS A 86 -12.25 8.30 8.12
C LYS A 86 -11.59 7.12 8.84
N LYS A 87 -11.09 6.13 8.09
CA LYS A 87 -10.37 4.99 8.67
C LYS A 87 -9.09 5.43 9.38
N LEU A 88 -8.31 6.32 8.77
CA LEU A 88 -7.10 6.89 9.37
C LEU A 88 -7.42 7.65 10.66
N SER A 89 -8.49 8.46 10.67
CA SER A 89 -8.93 9.18 11.87
C SER A 89 -9.29 8.24 13.02
N ILE A 90 -9.95 7.12 12.74
CA ILE A 90 -10.28 6.11 13.75
C ILE A 90 -9.00 5.47 14.32
N ILE A 91 -8.05 5.11 13.46
CA ILE A 91 -6.77 4.53 13.87
C ILE A 91 -5.99 5.51 14.74
N ASN A 92 -5.87 6.77 14.31
CA ASN A 92 -5.14 7.81 15.05
C ASN A 92 -5.73 8.05 16.44
N LYS A 93 -7.07 8.14 16.56
CA LYS A 93 -7.73 8.24 17.88
C LYS A 93 -7.43 7.03 18.76
N GLY A 94 -7.41 5.83 18.18
CA GLY A 94 -7.03 4.62 18.91
C GLY A 94 -5.58 4.63 19.41
N LEU A 95 -4.67 5.24 18.66
CA LEU A 95 -3.26 5.41 19.04
C LEU A 95 -3.10 6.48 20.13
N GLU A 96 -3.77 7.62 20.02
CA GLU A 96 -3.76 8.68 21.05
C GLU A 96 -4.20 8.15 22.42
N LEU A 97 -5.23 7.30 22.46
CA LEU A 97 -5.68 6.64 23.69
C LEU A 97 -4.61 5.75 24.33
N LYS A 98 -3.69 5.21 23.52
CA LYS A 98 -2.58 4.35 23.97
C LYS A 98 -1.29 5.12 24.21
N ASP A 99 -1.22 6.42 23.92
CA ASP A 99 0.02 7.20 24.08
C ASP A 99 0.53 7.15 25.53
N ASN A 100 -0.35 7.41 26.49
CA ASN A 100 -0.02 7.32 27.92
C ASN A 100 0.51 5.93 28.29
N LEU A 101 -0.12 4.87 27.76
CA LEU A 101 0.33 3.51 28.00
C LEU A 101 1.72 3.27 27.39
N ILE A 102 1.98 3.74 26.17
CA ILE A 102 3.30 3.62 25.52
C ILE A 102 4.37 4.33 26.34
N GLN A 103 4.12 5.58 26.78
CA GLN A 103 5.07 6.33 27.60
C GLN A 103 5.32 5.66 28.96
N GLU A 104 4.28 5.09 29.58
CA GLU A 104 4.41 4.31 30.81
C GLU A 104 5.25 3.05 30.59
N ARG A 105 4.98 2.28 29.52
CA ARG A 105 5.78 1.08 29.19
C ARG A 105 7.23 1.42 28.89
N ILE A 106 7.50 2.52 28.18
CA ILE A 106 8.86 2.98 27.92
C ILE A 106 9.57 3.35 29.21
N LYS A 107 8.88 4.02 30.15
CA LYS A 107 9.44 4.34 31.46
C LYS A 107 9.83 3.08 32.24
N GLU A 108 8.97 2.07 32.23
CA GLU A 108 9.23 0.78 32.89
C GLU A 108 10.36 0.00 32.20
N PHE A 109 10.41 0.00 30.87
CA PHE A 109 11.50 -0.58 30.09
C PHE A 109 12.85 0.10 30.39
N ASN A 110 12.86 1.43 30.46
CA ASN A 110 14.07 2.20 30.72
C ASN A 110 14.70 1.93 32.09
N GLN A 111 13.94 1.41 33.07
CA GLN A 111 14.53 0.97 34.34
C GLN A 111 15.57 -0.13 34.10
N TYR A 112 15.22 -1.14 33.30
CA TYR A 112 16.12 -2.23 32.94
C TYR A 112 17.18 -1.79 31.93
N PHE A 113 16.77 -1.06 30.89
CA PHE A 113 17.67 -0.71 29.80
C PHE A 113 18.80 0.22 30.24
N SER A 114 18.50 1.22 31.08
CA SER A 114 19.52 2.11 31.63
C SER A 114 20.45 1.41 32.62
N GLU A 115 19.95 0.47 33.42
CA GLU A 115 20.76 -0.29 34.36
C GLU A 115 21.74 -1.22 33.63
N ILE A 116 21.25 -2.00 32.67
CA ILE A 116 22.07 -2.95 31.91
C ILE A 116 23.11 -2.21 31.06
N SER A 117 22.71 -1.14 30.35
CA SER A 117 23.66 -0.36 29.54
C SER A 117 24.79 0.21 30.39
N ASN A 118 24.48 0.82 31.53
CA ASN A 118 25.50 1.35 32.43
C ASN A 118 26.44 0.27 32.99
N ARG A 119 25.95 -0.95 33.26
CA ARG A 119 26.81 -2.07 33.68
C ARG A 119 27.69 -2.59 32.56
N LEU A 120 27.21 -2.52 31.32
CA LEU A 120 27.88 -3.09 30.16
C LEU A 120 28.91 -2.13 29.58
N ASP A 121 28.59 -0.85 29.38
CA ASP A 121 29.53 0.13 28.80
C ASP A 121 29.77 1.41 29.61
N GLY A 122 29.14 1.53 30.78
CA GLY A 122 29.25 2.72 31.62
C GLY A 122 28.39 3.89 31.15
N GLU A 123 27.61 3.72 30.07
CA GLU A 123 26.72 4.75 29.54
C GLU A 123 25.24 4.40 29.81
N PHE A 124 24.48 5.38 30.29
CA PHE A 124 23.04 5.22 30.45
C PHE A 124 22.32 5.42 29.12
N SER A 125 21.82 4.32 28.55
CA SER A 125 20.98 4.33 27.37
C SER A 125 19.49 4.44 27.74
N LEU A 126 18.74 5.19 26.93
CA LEU A 126 17.31 5.45 27.12
C LEU A 126 16.56 5.29 25.80
N LEU A 127 15.43 4.59 25.86
CA LEU A 127 14.43 4.54 24.80
C LEU A 127 13.45 5.70 24.97
N SER A 128 13.13 6.38 23.88
CA SER A 128 12.09 7.41 23.82
C SER A 128 11.20 7.18 22.63
N ALA A 129 9.94 7.62 22.71
CA ALA A 129 9.02 7.60 21.58
C ALA A 129 8.32 8.94 21.44
N GLU A 130 8.40 9.50 20.23
CA GLU A 130 7.69 10.71 19.85
C GLU A 130 6.57 10.36 18.88
N ASN A 131 5.35 10.82 19.17
CA ASN A 131 4.25 10.75 18.22
C ASN A 131 4.29 11.99 17.32
N GLN A 132 4.67 11.80 16.05
CA GLN A 132 4.60 12.85 15.04
C GLN A 132 3.49 12.49 14.05
N ASP A 133 2.38 13.23 14.10
CA ASP A 133 1.22 13.09 13.21
C ASP A 133 0.61 11.69 13.17
N GLY A 134 0.55 11.00 14.32
CA GLY A 134 0.02 9.63 14.43
C GLY A 134 1.06 8.54 14.18
N ILE A 135 2.32 8.91 13.90
CA ILE A 135 3.43 7.97 13.67
C ILE A 135 4.38 8.03 14.86
N TYR A 136 4.52 6.90 15.56
CA TYR A 136 5.51 6.76 16.63
C TYR A 136 6.91 6.57 16.05
N LYS A 137 7.80 7.47 16.44
CA LYS A 137 9.24 7.39 16.15
C LYS A 137 9.96 7.04 17.43
N PHE A 138 10.49 5.83 17.49
CA PHE A 138 11.34 5.37 18.59
C PHE A 138 12.78 5.80 18.36
N LYS A 139 13.42 6.31 19.41
CA LYS A 139 14.82 6.73 19.40
C LYS A 139 15.51 6.19 20.63
N ILE A 140 16.70 5.63 20.42
CA ILE A 140 17.63 5.30 21.49
C ILE A 140 18.63 6.46 21.58
N GLY A 141 18.76 7.04 22.77
CA GLY A 141 19.72 8.10 23.06
C GLY A 141 20.56 7.75 24.28
N ASN A 142 21.71 8.41 24.39
CA ASN A 142 22.58 8.35 25.57
C ASN A 142 22.54 9.68 26.30
N ILE A 143 22.70 9.63 27.62
CA ILE A 143 22.74 10.84 28.45
C ILE A 143 24.01 11.69 28.14
N GLU A 144 25.11 11.05 27.74
CA GLU A 144 26.43 11.70 27.64
C GLU A 144 26.88 12.11 26.22
N GLY A 145 26.13 11.81 25.16
CA GLY A 145 26.45 12.25 23.79
C GLY A 145 26.26 11.20 22.70
N ASN A 146 26.81 11.45 21.50
CA ASN A 146 26.66 10.55 20.35
C ASN A 146 27.60 9.32 20.49
N PRO A 147 27.06 8.09 20.53
CA PRO A 147 27.86 6.89 20.74
C PRO A 147 28.75 6.53 19.54
N GLY A 148 29.94 6.00 19.84
CA GLY A 148 30.81 5.32 18.87
C GLY A 148 30.23 3.98 18.39
N THR A 149 30.87 3.33 17.41
CA THR A 149 30.38 2.07 16.81
C THR A 149 30.36 0.88 17.78
N GLY A 150 31.33 0.79 18.70
CA GLY A 150 31.34 -0.23 19.77
C GLY A 150 30.19 -0.04 20.78
N SER A 151 29.86 1.21 21.11
CA SER A 151 28.73 1.56 21.97
C SER A 151 27.39 1.12 21.35
N LYS A 152 27.21 1.20 20.03
CA LYS A 152 25.98 0.69 19.38
C LYS A 152 25.75 -0.82 19.56
N LYS A 153 26.80 -1.63 19.57
CA LYS A 153 26.68 -3.10 19.76
C LYS A 153 26.37 -3.45 21.22
N SER A 154 26.99 -2.73 22.15
CA SER A 154 26.66 -2.77 23.57
C SER A 154 25.20 -2.37 23.82
N GLN A 155 24.74 -1.30 23.18
CA GLN A 155 23.34 -0.85 23.24
C GLN A 155 22.36 -1.90 22.73
N MET A 156 22.68 -2.59 21.64
CA MET A 156 21.84 -3.67 21.12
C MET A 156 21.75 -4.83 22.11
N ALA A 157 22.88 -5.31 22.65
CA ALA A 157 22.90 -6.36 23.67
C ALA A 157 22.07 -5.95 24.90
N SER A 158 22.28 -4.71 25.37
CA SER A 158 21.57 -4.15 26.52
C SER A 158 20.08 -4.05 26.27
N PHE A 159 19.67 -3.71 25.05
CA PHE A 159 18.26 -3.62 24.66
C PHE A 159 17.61 -5.00 24.66
N ASP A 160 18.25 -5.99 24.05
CA ASP A 160 17.72 -7.35 23.94
C ASP A 160 17.57 -8.00 25.34
N LEU A 161 18.55 -7.82 26.21
CA LEU A 161 18.51 -8.29 27.59
C LEU A 161 17.44 -7.56 28.43
N ALA A 162 17.36 -6.22 28.29
CA ALA A 162 16.33 -5.44 28.96
C ALA A 162 14.92 -5.81 28.50
N TYR A 163 14.77 -6.20 27.23
CA TYR A 163 13.49 -6.62 26.69
C TYR A 163 13.01 -7.93 27.31
N ILE A 164 13.91 -8.88 27.57
CA ILE A 164 13.58 -10.11 28.29
C ILE A 164 13.03 -9.80 29.69
N LEU A 165 13.76 -8.99 30.48
CA LEU A 165 13.30 -8.60 31.82
C LEU A 165 11.97 -7.83 31.80
N PHE A 166 11.80 -6.95 30.82
CA PHE A 166 10.56 -6.22 30.61
C PHE A 166 9.40 -7.17 30.26
N ALA A 167 9.65 -8.15 29.38
CA ALA A 167 8.66 -9.13 28.98
C ALA A 167 8.23 -10.01 30.16
N ASP A 168 9.19 -10.47 30.97
CA ASP A 168 8.93 -11.25 32.18
C ASP A 168 8.09 -10.46 33.20
N LYS A 169 8.42 -9.17 33.41
CA LYS A 169 7.65 -8.29 34.32
C LYS A 169 6.17 -8.20 33.93
N PHE A 170 5.88 -8.28 32.64
CA PHE A 170 4.54 -8.07 32.10
C PHE A 170 3.89 -9.35 31.57
N ASP A 171 4.44 -10.51 31.91
CA ASP A 171 3.97 -11.83 31.47
C ASP A 171 3.80 -11.92 29.94
N ILE A 172 4.68 -11.24 29.20
CA ILE A 172 4.71 -11.26 27.74
C ILE A 172 5.50 -12.50 27.31
N PRO A 173 4.90 -13.45 26.58
CA PRO A 173 5.63 -14.62 26.11
C PRO A 173 6.80 -14.21 25.20
N CYS A 174 8.03 -14.44 25.64
CA CYS A 174 9.24 -14.20 24.86
C CYS A 174 10.23 -15.37 25.00
N LEU A 175 11.18 -15.43 24.06
CA LEU A 175 12.28 -16.37 24.15
C LEU A 175 13.40 -15.77 24.99
N HIS A 176 13.86 -16.51 26.01
CA HIS A 176 15.06 -16.19 26.77
C HIS A 176 16.31 -16.67 26.04
N PHE A 177 16.50 -16.15 24.82
CA PHE A 177 17.54 -16.61 23.91
C PHE A 177 18.00 -15.47 23.01
N ILE A 178 19.30 -15.19 23.01
CA ILE A 178 19.91 -14.12 22.22
C ILE A 178 21.05 -14.69 21.38
N LEU A 179 21.09 -14.28 20.11
CA LEU A 179 22.19 -14.54 19.18
C LEU A 179 22.82 -13.22 18.79
N GLN A 180 24.09 -13.02 19.14
CA GLN A 180 24.81 -11.80 18.80
C GLN A 180 26.13 -12.10 18.11
N ASP A 181 26.35 -11.46 16.96
CA ASP A 181 27.59 -11.52 16.18
C ASP A 181 28.40 -10.22 16.29
N GLN A 182 29.71 -10.34 16.07
CA GLN A 182 30.71 -9.27 16.07
C GLN A 182 30.98 -8.60 17.41
N ILE A 183 31.05 -9.39 18.50
CA ILE A 183 31.34 -8.86 19.83
C ILE A 183 32.81 -8.44 19.99
N GLU A 184 33.70 -8.77 19.06
CA GLU A 184 35.11 -8.38 19.07
C GLU A 184 35.38 -6.87 19.03
N ASN A 185 34.36 -6.08 18.67
CA ASN A 185 34.38 -4.61 18.69
C ASN A 185 34.00 -4.02 20.05
N VAL A 186 33.65 -4.87 21.02
CA VAL A 186 33.30 -4.54 22.40
C VAL A 186 34.54 -4.71 23.27
N HIS A 187 34.71 -3.88 24.31
CA HIS A 187 35.89 -3.96 25.18
C HIS A 187 35.85 -5.22 26.06
N SER A 188 37.01 -5.83 26.32
CA SER A 188 37.14 -7.11 27.05
C SER A 188 36.41 -7.14 28.39
N ASN A 189 36.45 -6.05 29.15
CA ASN A 189 35.82 -5.98 30.48
C ASN A 189 34.28 -6.00 30.40
N GLN A 190 33.72 -5.49 29.31
CA GLN A 190 32.28 -5.46 29.07
C GLN A 190 31.78 -6.87 28.72
N ILE A 191 32.61 -7.64 28.00
CA ILE A 191 32.34 -9.04 27.66
C ILE A 191 32.34 -9.91 28.92
N THR A 192 33.24 -9.66 29.88
CA THR A 192 33.23 -10.34 31.18
C THR A 192 31.90 -10.15 31.88
N ASN A 193 31.53 -8.89 32.17
CA ASN A 193 30.34 -8.57 32.93
C ASN A 193 29.07 -9.10 32.25
N LEU A 194 29.01 -9.04 30.92
CA LEU A 194 27.93 -9.62 30.13
C LEU A 194 27.81 -11.12 30.39
N LEU A 195 28.89 -11.88 30.22
CA LEU A 195 28.87 -13.34 30.27
C LEU A 195 28.78 -13.93 31.67
N THR A 196 29.28 -13.25 32.70
CA THR A 196 29.37 -13.81 34.07
C THR A 196 28.34 -13.27 35.05
N GLU A 197 27.72 -12.13 34.77
CA GLU A 197 26.76 -11.52 35.70
C GLU A 197 25.42 -11.26 35.02
N ILE A 198 25.42 -10.49 33.93
CA ILE A 198 24.17 -9.96 33.37
C ILE A 198 23.33 -11.08 32.76
N VAL A 199 23.93 -11.99 31.98
CA VAL A 199 23.20 -13.09 31.32
C VAL A 199 22.58 -14.05 32.34
N ASP A 200 23.31 -14.34 33.42
CA ASP A 200 22.85 -15.22 34.51
C ASP A 200 21.68 -14.57 35.27
N GLU A 201 21.75 -13.28 35.57
CA GLU A 201 20.66 -12.54 36.22
C GLU A 201 19.41 -12.44 35.34
N VAL A 202 19.58 -12.22 34.04
CA VAL A 202 18.47 -12.17 33.06
C VAL A 202 17.89 -13.56 32.82
N ASN A 203 18.58 -14.62 33.24
CA ASN A 203 18.18 -16.02 33.05
C ASN A 203 17.89 -16.33 31.57
N CYS A 204 18.85 -16.01 30.69
CA CYS A 204 18.72 -16.26 29.26
C CYS A 204 19.91 -17.03 28.68
N GLN A 205 19.70 -17.69 27.55
CA GLN A 205 20.77 -18.30 26.80
C GLN A 205 21.36 -17.28 25.81
N TYR A 206 22.61 -16.89 26.02
CA TYR A 206 23.31 -15.94 25.17
C TYR A 206 24.37 -16.65 24.32
N ILE A 207 24.18 -16.68 23.00
CA ILE A 207 25.08 -17.33 22.06
C ILE A 207 25.79 -16.29 21.22
N LEU A 208 27.12 -16.38 21.20
CA LEU A 208 27.97 -15.48 20.42
C LEU A 208 29.19 -16.22 19.85
N PRO A 209 29.65 -15.85 18.65
CA PRO A 209 31.00 -16.17 18.19
C PRO A 209 31.98 -15.12 18.72
N VAL A 210 33.15 -15.55 19.21
CA VAL A 210 34.20 -14.67 19.71
C VAL A 210 35.58 -15.22 19.42
N LEU A 211 36.52 -14.32 19.14
CA LEU A 211 37.93 -14.67 19.02
C LEU A 211 38.54 -14.86 20.42
N ARG A 212 39.33 -15.92 20.61
CA ARG A 212 39.91 -16.25 21.93
C ARG A 212 40.78 -15.12 22.50
N ASP A 213 41.43 -14.33 21.65
CA ASP A 213 42.25 -13.17 22.07
C ASP A 213 41.44 -11.98 22.60
N LYS A 214 40.13 -11.94 22.33
CA LYS A 214 39.19 -10.93 22.83
C LYS A 214 38.57 -11.31 24.17
N LEU A 215 38.65 -12.58 24.54
CA LEU A 215 38.18 -13.05 25.82
C LEU A 215 39.23 -12.78 26.91
N PRO A 216 38.81 -12.32 28.09
CA PRO A 216 39.68 -12.24 29.25
C PRO A 216 40.29 -13.61 29.59
N ILE A 217 41.54 -13.58 30.04
CA ILE A 217 42.34 -14.79 30.33
C ILE A 217 41.78 -15.55 31.54
N ASP A 218 41.11 -14.84 32.43
CA ASP A 218 40.54 -15.28 33.71
C ASP A 218 39.14 -15.91 33.59
N ILE A 219 38.49 -15.83 32.43
CA ILE A 219 37.20 -16.51 32.21
C ILE A 219 37.43 -17.98 31.83
N ASP A 220 36.84 -18.88 32.63
CA ASP A 220 36.71 -20.29 32.29
C ASP A 220 35.63 -20.48 31.22
N ILE A 221 36.07 -20.63 29.98
CA ILE A 221 35.20 -20.83 28.82
C ILE A 221 34.95 -22.29 28.50
N GLU A 222 35.63 -23.26 29.12
CA GLU A 222 35.49 -24.67 28.74
C GLU A 222 34.06 -25.17 28.97
N SER A 223 33.40 -24.63 30.00
CA SER A 223 31.99 -24.93 30.30
C SER A 223 30.98 -24.25 29.37
N MET A 224 31.39 -23.18 28.67
CA MET A 224 30.55 -22.36 27.80
C MET A 224 30.81 -22.64 26.31
N GLU A 225 31.91 -23.30 25.99
CA GLU A 225 32.36 -23.58 24.63
C GLU A 225 31.56 -24.72 24.01
N ILE A 226 30.81 -24.40 22.95
CA ILE A 226 30.08 -25.40 22.15
C ILE A 226 30.88 -25.81 20.90
N LEU A 227 31.63 -24.88 20.33
CA LEU A 227 32.39 -25.08 19.10
C LEU A 227 33.61 -24.14 19.08
N SER A 228 34.81 -24.72 18.96
CA SER A 228 36.04 -23.99 18.69
C SER A 228 36.58 -24.33 17.31
N LEU A 229 37.01 -23.30 16.59
CA LEU A 229 37.54 -23.39 15.24
C LEU A 229 38.97 -22.86 15.24
N SER A 230 39.84 -23.52 14.49
CA SER A 230 41.23 -23.11 14.30
C SER A 230 41.64 -23.18 12.83
N GLN A 231 42.83 -22.67 12.50
CA GLN A 231 43.38 -22.82 11.15
C GLN A 231 43.48 -24.30 10.72
N ASN A 232 43.71 -25.20 11.68
CA ASN A 232 43.86 -26.63 11.45
C ASN A 232 42.54 -27.40 11.59
N ASP A 233 41.51 -26.78 12.18
CA ASP A 233 40.20 -27.40 12.43
C ASP A 233 39.09 -26.40 12.10
N LYS A 234 38.79 -26.30 10.80
CA LYS A 234 37.75 -25.42 10.27
C LYS A 234 36.42 -26.15 10.17
N LEU A 235 35.31 -25.39 10.24
CA LEU A 235 33.95 -25.93 10.17
C LEU A 235 33.72 -26.88 8.98
N PHE A 236 34.25 -26.53 7.79
CA PHE A 236 34.09 -27.33 6.58
C PHE A 236 35.32 -28.18 6.20
N LYS A 237 36.39 -28.19 7.03
CA LYS A 237 37.63 -28.93 6.79
C LYS A 237 38.27 -28.74 5.40
N VAL A 238 38.10 -27.53 4.81
CA VAL A 238 38.68 -27.13 3.51
C VAL A 238 39.90 -26.22 3.70
#